data_AF-A0A522WH23-F1
#
_entry.id   AF-A0A522WH23-F1
#
_cell.length_a   1.000
_cell.length_b   1.000
_cell.length_c   1.000
_cell.angle_alpha   90.00
_cell.angle_beta   90.00
_cell.angle_gamma   90.00
#
_symmetry.space_group_name_H-M   'P 1'
#
loop_
_entity.id
_entity.type
_entity.pdbx_description
1 polymer ?
#
loop_
_entity_poly.entity_id
_entity_poly.type
_entity_poly.pdbx_seq_one_letter_code
_entity_poly.pdbx_strand_id
1 'polypeptide(L)'
;MIDTLKDERSRLDAQLDDALHTFAEYEEGMNVRWHSADPAARQELMAERTRVEEELGIVAIVERLDEIREQMDALEAQKVA
;
A
#
# COMPACT_ATOMS: atom_id res chain seq x y z
N MET A 1 -1.15 0.94 24.96
CA MET A 1 -2.14 0.40 24.01
C MET A 1 -2.49 1.43 22.94
N ILE A 2 -3.10 2.57 23.29
CA ILE A 2 -3.35 3.62 22.28
C ILE A 2 -2.07 4.23 21.69
N ASP A 3 -1.03 4.44 22.51
CA ASP A 3 0.25 4.97 22.01
C ASP A 3 0.97 3.95 21.11
N THR A 4 0.88 2.66 21.44
CA THR A 4 1.39 1.56 20.59
C THR A 4 0.70 1.53 19.23
N LEU A 5 -0.63 1.75 19.18
CA LEU A 5 -1.39 1.83 17.93
C LEU A 5 -1.00 3.07 17.11
N LYS A 6 -0.74 4.21 17.77
CA LYS A 6 -0.25 5.43 17.10
C LYS A 6 1.14 5.24 16.50
N ASP A 7 2.05 4.60 17.21
CA ASP A 7 3.40 4.30 16.72
C ASP A 7 3.34 3.32 15.54
N GLU A 8 2.51 2.28 15.65
CA GLU A 8 2.31 1.32 14.55
C GLU A 8 1.71 2.01 13.32
N ARG A 9 0.68 2.83 13.49
CA ARG A 9 0.07 3.64 12.42
C ARG A 9 1.12 4.51 11.74
N SER A 10 1.90 5.26 12.51
CA SER A 10 2.94 6.15 11.96
C SER A 10 4.00 5.39 11.15
N ARG A 11 4.36 4.17 11.57
CA ARG A 11 5.27 3.31 10.83
C ARG A 11 4.65 2.81 9.54
N LEU A 12 3.39 2.39 9.58
CA LEU A 12 2.66 1.88 8.42
C LEU A 12 2.37 3.00 7.41
N ASP A 13 2.06 4.21 7.85
CA ASP A 13 1.92 5.38 6.98
C ASP A 13 3.21 5.64 6.19
N ALA A 14 4.37 5.62 6.86
CA ALA A 14 5.67 5.78 6.19
C ALA A 14 5.97 4.63 5.21
N GLN A 15 5.65 3.39 5.61
CA GLN A 15 5.80 2.23 4.72
C GLN A 15 4.88 2.31 3.50
N LEU A 16 3.65 2.82 3.67
CA LEU A 16 2.71 3.02 2.58
C LEU A 16 3.22 4.08 1.60
N ASP A 17 3.72 5.20 2.10
CA ASP A 17 4.29 6.26 1.27
C ASP A 17 5.47 5.74 0.44
N ASP A 18 6.40 5.01 1.06
CA ASP A 18 7.54 4.39 0.37
C ASP A 18 7.10 3.36 -0.69
N ALA A 19 6.11 2.53 -0.35
CA ALA A 19 5.54 1.53 -1.27
C ALA A 19 4.85 2.19 -2.47
N LEU A 20 4.03 3.21 -2.24
CA LEU A 20 3.36 3.96 -3.30
C LEU A 20 4.35 4.70 -4.20
N HIS A 21 5.42 5.27 -3.62
CA HIS A 21 6.47 5.90 -4.39
C HIS A 21 7.18 4.88 -5.30
N THR A 22 7.58 3.73 -4.74
CA THR A 22 8.22 2.64 -5.49
C THR A 22 7.31 2.12 -6.61
N PHE A 23 6.02 1.97 -6.32
CA PHE A 23 5.05 1.54 -7.32
C PHE A 23 4.90 2.55 -8.46
N ALA A 24 4.86 3.85 -8.15
CA ALA A 24 4.79 4.91 -9.14
C ALA A 24 6.02 4.92 -10.07
N GLU A 25 7.23 4.79 -9.51
CA GLU A 25 8.46 4.69 -10.31
C GLU A 25 8.43 3.47 -11.24
N TYR A 26 7.93 2.34 -10.74
CA TYR A 26 7.72 1.15 -11.56
C TYR A 26 6.72 1.41 -12.70
N GLU A 27 5.59 2.05 -12.42
CA GLU A 27 4.57 2.36 -13.44
C GLU A 27 5.11 3.30 -14.52
N GLU A 28 5.93 4.29 -14.16
CA GLU A 28 6.61 5.16 -15.12
C GLU A 28 7.52 4.35 -16.06
N GLY A 29 8.35 3.47 -15.50
CA GLY A 29 9.23 2.59 -16.30
C GLY A 29 8.46 1.58 -17.14
N MET A 30 7.36 1.05 -16.61
CA MET A 30 6.45 0.17 -17.34
C MET A 30 5.78 0.89 -18.52
N ASN A 31 5.39 2.16 -18.36
CA ASN A 31 4.74 2.92 -19.43
C ASN A 31 5.68 3.12 -20.64
N VAL A 32 6.97 3.32 -20.40
CA VAL A 32 7.98 3.36 -21.47
C VAL A 32 8.02 2.03 -22.23
N ARG A 33 8.06 0.89 -21.52
CA ARG A 33 8.04 -0.45 -22.12
C ARG A 33 6.75 -0.69 -22.90
N TRP A 34 5.62 -0.27 -22.35
CA TRP A 34 4.27 -0.45 -22.90
C TRP A 34 4.11 0.12 -24.32
N HIS A 35 4.67 1.31 -24.57
CA HIS A 35 4.59 1.97 -25.86
C HIS A 35 5.27 1.19 -26.99
N SER A 36 6.29 0.39 -26.67
CA SER A 36 7.02 -0.45 -27.62
C SER A 36 6.58 -1.92 -27.63
N ALA A 37 5.76 -2.33 -26.66
CA ALA A 37 5.36 -3.72 -26.47
C ALA A 37 4.27 -4.14 -27.45
N ASP A 38 4.39 -5.37 -27.96
CA ASP A 38 3.33 -6.06 -28.68
C ASP A 38 2.21 -6.52 -27.71
N PRO A 39 1.08 -7.05 -28.22
CA PRO A 39 -0.03 -7.45 -27.36
C PRO A 39 0.32 -8.53 -26.32
N ALA A 40 1.24 -9.46 -26.62
CA ALA A 40 1.65 -10.51 -25.67
C ALA A 40 2.54 -9.92 -24.57
N ALA A 41 3.53 -9.11 -24.95
CA ALA A 41 4.39 -8.40 -24.00
C ALA A 41 3.58 -7.45 -23.10
N ARG A 42 2.51 -6.83 -23.61
CA ARG A 42 1.60 -6.02 -22.79
C ARG A 42 0.88 -6.83 -21.71
N GLN A 43 0.47 -8.06 -22.01
CA GLN A 43 -0.13 -8.94 -20.99
C GLN A 43 0.88 -9.29 -19.90
N GLU A 44 2.13 -9.56 -20.28
CA GLU A 44 3.21 -9.82 -19.32
C GLU A 44 3.49 -8.59 -18.44
N LEU A 45 3.51 -7.38 -19.01
CA LEU A 45 3.68 -6.13 -18.26
C LEU A 45 2.55 -5.91 -17.24
N MET A 46 1.31 -6.24 -17.58
CA MET A 46 0.19 -6.16 -16.62
C MET A 46 0.32 -7.18 -15.50
N ALA A 47 0.73 -8.41 -15.82
CA ALA A 47 0.97 -9.45 -14.81
C ALA A 47 2.18 -9.11 -13.92
N GLU A 48 3.21 -8.47 -14.45
CA GLU A 48 4.32 -7.91 -13.69
C GLU A 48 3.85 -6.77 -12.78
N ARG A 49 3.03 -5.84 -13.28
CA ARG A 49 2.44 -4.75 -12.47
C ARG A 49 1.70 -5.29 -11.25
N THR A 50 0.81 -6.27 -11.44
CA THR A 50 0.06 -6.89 -10.35
C THR A 50 1.00 -7.53 -9.33
N ARG A 51 2.05 -8.25 -9.77
CA ARG A 51 3.02 -8.86 -8.85
C ARG A 51 3.81 -7.82 -8.06
N VAL A 52 4.21 -6.71 -8.68
CA VAL A 52 4.91 -5.63 -7.97
C VAL A 52 3.99 -4.98 -6.93
N GLU A 53 2.72 -4.76 -7.25
CA GLU A 53 1.72 -4.24 -6.31
C GLU A 53 1.53 -5.17 -5.10
N GLU A 54 1.48 -6.48 -5.34
CA GLU A 54 1.38 -7.52 -4.30
C GLU A 54 2.65 -7.62 -3.45
N GLU A 55 3.83 -7.58 -4.06
CA GLU A 55 5.14 -7.65 -3.38
C GLU A 55 5.37 -6.43 -2.47
N LEU A 56 4.90 -5.25 -2.89
CA LEU A 56 4.94 -4.04 -2.08
C LEU A 56 3.93 -4.09 -0.91
N GLY A 57 2.99 -5.02 -0.92
CA GLY A 57 2.05 -5.23 0.17
C GLY A 57 1.10 -4.06 0.40
N ILE A 58 0.87 -3.20 -0.61
CA ILE A 58 0.11 -1.94 -0.49
C ILE A 58 -1.27 -2.20 0.13
N VAL A 59 -2.00 -3.19 -0.38
CA VAL A 59 -3.33 -3.55 0.14
C VAL A 59 -3.26 -4.00 1.59
N ALA A 60 -2.31 -4.85 1.96
CA ALA A 60 -2.16 -5.35 3.33
C ALA A 60 -1.81 -4.21 4.31
N ILE A 61 -1.03 -3.23 3.89
CA ILE A 61 -0.71 -2.05 4.70
C ILE A 61 -1.97 -1.20 4.92
N VAL A 62 -2.78 -0.98 3.88
CA VAL A 62 -4.04 -0.23 3.97
C VAL A 62 -5.04 -0.93 4.89
N GLU A 63 -5.25 -2.23 4.71
CA GLU A 63 -6.13 -3.03 5.57
C GLU A 63 -5.71 -2.92 7.04
N ARG A 64 -4.40 -3.00 7.31
CA ARG A 64 -3.88 -2.86 8.67
C ARG A 64 -4.06 -1.46 9.25
N LEU A 65 -3.90 -0.42 8.43
CA LEU A 65 -4.15 0.97 8.86
C LEU A 65 -5.62 1.19 9.22
N ASP A 66 -6.55 0.60 8.47
CA ASP A 66 -7.98 0.68 8.76
C ASP A 66 -8.34 -0.07 10.05
N GLU A 67 -7.80 -1.26 10.28
CA GLU A 67 -7.95 -1.98 11.56
C GLU A 67 -7.45 -1.16 12.76
N ILE A 68 -6.33 -0.43 12.60
CA ILE A 68 -5.77 0.39 13.66
C ILE A 68 -6.67 1.59 13.95
N ARG A 69 -7.25 2.22 12.93
CA ARG A 69 -8.21 3.33 13.09
C ARG A 69 -9.43 2.86 13.90
N GLU A 70 -10.01 1.73 13.53
CA GLU A 70 -11.16 1.16 14.26
C GLU A 70 -10.83 0.84 15.73
N GLN A 71 -9.65 0.26 16.00
CA GLN A 71 -9.21 -0.02 17.36
C GLN A 71 -8.99 1.24 18.19
N MET A 72 -8.44 2.30 17.58
CA MET A 72 -8.25 3.58 18.25
C MET A 72 -9.60 4.23 18.59
N ASP A 73 -10.53 4.27 17.64
CA ASP A 73 -11.88 4.82 17.83
C ASP A 73 -12.63 4.08 18.95
N ALA A 74 -12.53 2.75 18.98
CA ALA A 74 -13.14 1.93 20.04
C ALA A 74 -12.53 2.22 21.43
N LEU A 75 -11.22 2.51 21.51
CA LEU A 75 -10.56 2.85 22.76
C LEU A 75 -10.88 4.28 23.22
N GLU A 76 -11.08 5.20 22.29
CA GLU A 76 -11.50 6.57 22.61
C GLU A 76 -12.96 6.59 23.10
N ALA A 77 -13.86 5.85 22.46
CA ALA A 77 -15.24 5.72 22.90
C ALA A 77 -15.36 5.14 24.33
N GLN A 78 -14.51 4.16 24.69
CA GLN A 78 -14.45 3.59 26.04
C GLN A 78 -13.95 4.56 27.12
N LYS A 79 -13.23 5.62 26.75
CA LYS A 79 -12.73 6.62 27.71
C LYS A 79 -13.76 7.72 28.03
N VAL A 80 -14.77 7.86 27.19
CA VAL A 80 -15.83 8.90 27.31
C VAL A 80 -17.09 8.33 27.97
N ALA A 81 -17.23 7.01 28.05
CA ALA A 81 -18.29 6.28 28.77
C ALA A 81 -17.95 6.07 30.25
#